data_AF-A0A0V1AJ30-F1
#
_entry.id   AF-A0A0V1AJ30-F1
#
_cell.length_a   1.000
_cell.length_b   1.000
_cell.length_c   1.000
_cell.angle_alpha   90.00
_cell.angle_beta   90.00
_cell.angle_gamma   90.00
#
_symmetry.space_group_name_H-M   'P 1'
#
loop_
_entity.id
_entity.type
_entity.pdbx_description
1 polymer ?
#
loop_
_entity_poly.entity_id
_entity_poly.type
_entity_poly.pdbx_seq_one_letter_code
_entity_poly.pdbx_strand_id
1 'polypeptide(L)'
;LTRFEESVSFDGQRYSVGLLWKPGASPLPNNLEMAKRRLRSLRHRLARDPDKEREYADVIQSYLDHGWAEEVPGESGPIGRTWYLPHHAVYQGGSGKEKCRVVFDGSAEKTGASLNRCLEPGPKLQPD
;
A
#
# COMPACT_ATOMS: atom_id res chain seq x y z
N LEU A 1 -5.55 6.80 21.75
CA LEU A 1 -6.92 6.82 21.20
C LEU A 1 -7.34 8.21 20.73
N THR A 2 -6.97 9.28 21.43
CA THR A 2 -7.38 10.67 21.09
C THR A 2 -7.16 11.05 19.62
N ARG A 3 -5.97 10.84 19.04
CA ARG A 3 -5.70 11.15 17.61
C ARG A 3 -6.50 10.31 16.62
N PHE A 4 -6.88 9.09 17.00
CA PHE A 4 -7.75 8.26 16.18
C PHE A 4 -9.15 8.85 16.16
N GLU A 5 -9.73 9.12 17.33
CA GLU A 5 -11.06 9.72 17.48
C GLU A 5 -11.15 11.10 16.80
N GLU A 6 -10.10 11.93 16.93
CA GLU A 6 -10.02 13.25 16.30
C GLU A 6 -9.97 13.21 14.76
N SER A 7 -9.47 12.12 14.17
CA SER A 7 -9.31 12.00 12.72
C SER A 7 -10.34 11.09 12.06
N VAL A 8 -11.23 10.47 12.85
CA VAL A 8 -12.36 9.70 12.34
C VAL A 8 -13.39 10.69 11.77
N SER A 9 -13.79 10.45 10.53
CA SER A 9 -14.88 11.15 9.87
C SER A 9 -15.80 10.15 9.18
N PHE A 10 -17.08 10.48 9.06
CA PHE A 10 -18.07 9.69 8.33
C PHE A 10 -18.77 10.61 7.33
N ASP A 11 -18.71 10.26 6.05
CA ASP A 11 -19.28 11.05 4.96
C ASP A 11 -20.74 10.65 4.61
N GLY A 12 -21.35 9.77 5.41
CA GLY A 12 -22.66 9.17 5.11
C GLY A 12 -22.58 7.80 4.44
N GLN A 13 -21.42 7.41 3.91
CA GLN A 13 -21.19 6.14 3.25
C GLN A 13 -20.03 5.35 3.87
N ARG A 14 -18.94 6.01 4.26
CA ARG A 14 -17.67 5.39 4.67
C ARG A 14 -17.07 6.11 5.87
N TYR A 15 -16.47 5.33 6.76
CA TYR A 15 -15.59 5.89 7.79
C TYR A 15 -14.20 6.09 7.19
N SER A 16 -13.63 7.27 7.42
CA SER A 16 -12.28 7.63 7.03
C SER A 16 -11.49 8.01 8.27
N VAL A 17 -10.26 7.50 8.38
CA VAL A 17 -9.36 7.79 9.50
C VAL A 17 -8.04 8.26 8.94
N GLY A 18 -7.48 9.32 9.53
CA GLY A 18 -6.15 9.78 9.17
C GLY A 18 -5.08 8.73 9.48
N LEU A 19 -4.02 8.70 8.67
CA LEU A 19 -2.83 7.91 9.01
C LEU A 19 -2.31 8.38 10.38
N LEU A 20 -2.20 7.44 11.33
CA LEU A 20 -1.78 7.74 12.69
C LEU A 20 -0.26 7.84 12.76
N TRP A 21 0.27 9.05 12.60
CA TRP A 21 1.71 9.29 12.68
C TRP A 21 2.23 9.29 14.11
N LYS A 22 3.37 8.62 14.33
CA LYS A 22 4.08 8.67 15.62
C LYS A 22 4.53 10.10 15.94
N PRO A 23 4.45 10.54 17.21
CA PRO A 23 5.07 11.78 17.66
C PRO A 23 6.56 11.79 17.29
N GLY A 24 7.03 12.87 16.65
CA GLY A 24 8.42 13.00 16.24
C GLY A 24 8.85 12.09 15.08
N ALA A 25 7.91 11.48 14.35
CA ALA A 25 8.24 10.71 13.14
C ALA A 25 9.05 11.57 12.17
N SER A 26 10.24 11.08 11.79
CA SER A 26 11.08 11.76 10.80
C SER A 26 10.34 11.90 9.46
N PRO A 27 10.60 12.99 8.71
CA PRO A 27 10.10 13.13 7.36
C PRO A 27 10.46 11.91 6.49
N LEU A 28 9.50 11.40 5.75
CA LEU A 28 9.75 10.31 4.82
C LEU A 28 10.61 10.80 3.64
N PRO A 29 11.75 10.14 3.35
CA PRO A 29 12.53 10.43 2.17
C PRO A 29 11.79 10.01 0.90
N ASN A 30 12.13 10.60 -0.24
CA ASN A 30 11.57 10.18 -1.52
C ASN A 30 12.06 8.75 -1.88
N ASN A 31 11.13 7.79 -1.91
CA ASN A 31 11.41 6.40 -2.24
C ASN A 31 10.90 5.97 -3.64
N LEU A 32 10.49 6.92 -4.49
CA LEU A 32 9.85 6.65 -5.79
C LEU A 32 10.69 5.73 -6.68
N GLU A 33 11.99 6.00 -6.82
CA GLU A 33 12.87 5.18 -7.67
C GLU A 33 13.01 3.74 -7.16
N MET A 34 12.95 3.53 -5.85
CA MET A 34 12.93 2.18 -5.27
C MET A 34 11.65 1.44 -5.63
N ALA A 35 10.49 2.10 -5.48
CA ALA A 35 9.19 1.53 -5.84
C ALA A 35 9.12 1.23 -7.35
N LYS A 36 9.53 2.17 -8.21
CA LYS A 36 9.61 1.97 -9.66
C LYS A 36 10.52 0.81 -10.05
N ARG A 37 11.69 0.67 -9.41
CA ARG A 37 12.59 -0.47 -9.67
C ARG A 37 11.91 -1.81 -9.36
N ARG A 38 11.24 -1.91 -8.20
CA ARG A 38 10.49 -3.12 -7.82
C ARG A 38 9.33 -3.41 -8.78
N LEU A 39 8.61 -2.36 -9.21
CA LEU A 39 7.55 -2.49 -10.22
C LEU A 39 8.09 -3.00 -11.56
N ARG A 40 9.22 -2.47 -12.05
CA ARG A 40 9.87 -2.97 -13.27
C ARG A 40 10.23 -4.45 -13.17
N SER A 41 10.81 -4.87 -12.04
CA SER A 41 11.13 -6.28 -11.80
C SER A 41 9.87 -7.16 -11.74
N LEU A 42 8.79 -6.69 -11.12
CA LEU A 42 7.51 -7.38 -11.09
C LEU A 42 6.95 -7.57 -12.51
N ARG A 43 6.89 -6.51 -13.31
CA ARG A 43 6.41 -6.56 -14.70
C ARG A 43 7.24 -7.51 -15.56
N HIS A 44 8.56 -7.47 -15.44
CA HIS A 44 9.44 -8.39 -16.18
C HIS A 44 9.18 -9.86 -15.84
N ARG A 45 8.86 -10.15 -14.57
CA ARG A 45 8.51 -11.50 -14.13
C ARG A 45 7.13 -11.92 -14.67
N LEU A 46 6.14 -11.03 -14.61
CA LEU A 46 4.77 -11.29 -15.06
C LEU A 46 4.69 -11.45 -16.59
N ALA A 47 5.49 -10.72 -17.36
CA ALA A 47 5.53 -10.83 -18.82
C ALA A 47 5.92 -12.23 -19.34
N ARG A 48 6.40 -13.12 -18.47
CA ARG A 48 6.70 -14.53 -18.80
C ARG A 48 5.48 -15.44 -18.71
N ASP A 49 4.39 -14.97 -18.13
CA ASP A 49 3.16 -15.73 -17.87
C ASP A 49 1.95 -14.79 -18.07
N PRO A 50 1.36 -14.78 -19.29
CA PRO A 50 0.27 -13.87 -19.63
C PRO A 50 -0.97 -14.01 -18.76
N ASP A 51 -1.22 -15.21 -18.22
CA ASP A 51 -2.35 -15.43 -17.32
C ASP A 51 -2.11 -14.74 -15.97
N LYS A 52 -0.90 -14.86 -15.42
CA LYS A 52 -0.53 -14.16 -14.19
C LYS A 52 -0.47 -12.64 -14.35
N GLU A 53 -0.03 -12.16 -15.51
CA GLU A 53 -0.05 -10.72 -15.82
C GLU A 53 -1.48 -10.18 -15.84
N ARG A 54 -2.40 -10.89 -16.53
CA ARG A 54 -3.82 -10.53 -16.56
C ARG A 54 -4.44 -10.54 -15.17
N GLU A 55 -4.25 -11.61 -14.39
CA GLU A 55 -4.81 -11.70 -13.03
C GLU A 55 -4.30 -10.60 -12.10
N TYR A 56 -3.02 -10.23 -12.21
CA TYR A 56 -2.47 -9.11 -11.46
C TYR A 56 -3.10 -7.77 -11.90
N ALA A 57 -3.25 -7.54 -13.21
CA ALA A 57 -3.87 -6.35 -13.75
C ALA A 57 -5.33 -6.22 -13.31
N ASP A 58 -6.08 -7.33 -13.33
CA ASP A 58 -7.47 -7.38 -12.86
C ASP A 58 -7.59 -6.99 -11.38
N VAL A 59 -6.65 -7.40 -10.52
CA VAL A 59 -6.64 -6.99 -9.11
C VAL A 59 -6.40 -5.48 -8.97
N ILE A 60 -5.42 -4.92 -9.70
CA ILE A 60 -5.17 -3.47 -9.66
C ILE A 60 -6.37 -2.69 -10.19
N GLN A 61 -6.97 -3.14 -11.30
CA GLN A 61 -8.16 -2.51 -11.87
C GLN A 61 -9.33 -2.54 -10.89
N SER A 62 -9.53 -3.65 -10.17
CA SER A 62 -10.57 -3.73 -9.15
C SER A 62 -10.43 -2.67 -8.06
N TYR A 63 -9.21 -2.26 -7.69
CA TYR A 63 -9.02 -1.18 -6.72
C TYR A 63 -9.52 0.17 -7.23
N LEU A 64 -9.35 0.43 -8.53
CA LEU A 64 -9.86 1.63 -9.20
C LEU A 64 -11.39 1.57 -9.30
N ASP A 65 -11.93 0.44 -9.76
CA ASP A 65 -13.38 0.27 -9.98
C ASP A 65 -14.19 0.42 -8.68
N HIS A 66 -13.65 -0.06 -7.55
CA HIS A 66 -14.29 0.09 -6.24
C HIS A 66 -14.01 1.46 -5.57
N GLY A 67 -13.19 2.31 -6.19
CA GLY A 67 -12.75 3.58 -5.61
C GLY A 67 -11.96 3.41 -4.31
N TRP A 68 -11.16 2.34 -4.22
CA TRP A 68 -10.19 2.13 -3.13
C TRP A 68 -8.81 2.68 -3.47
N ALA A 69 -8.54 2.86 -4.76
CA ALA A 69 -7.40 3.57 -5.29
C ALA A 69 -7.87 4.57 -6.35
N GLU A 70 -7.10 5.63 -6.55
CA GLU A 70 -7.34 6.64 -7.56
C GLU A 70 -6.03 7.03 -8.24
N GLU A 71 -6.12 7.58 -9.44
CA GLU A 71 -4.96 8.18 -10.10
C GLU A 71 -4.56 9.46 -9.39
N VAL A 72 -3.27 9.59 -9.06
CA VAL A 72 -2.75 10.79 -8.40
C VAL A 72 -2.51 11.89 -9.44
N PRO A 73 -3.15 13.06 -9.34
CA PRO A 73 -2.92 14.17 -10.27
C PRO A 73 -1.54 14.81 -10.04
N GLY A 74 -0.65 14.75 -11.03
CA GLY A 74 0.62 15.49 -11.06
C GLY A 74 1.73 14.99 -10.11
N GLU A 75 2.77 15.82 -9.94
CA GLU A 75 4.01 15.46 -9.22
C GLU A 75 3.83 15.42 -7.70
N SER A 76 3.81 14.20 -7.15
CA SER A 76 4.07 13.84 -5.75
C SER A 76 3.27 14.56 -4.66
N GLY A 77 2.73 13.78 -3.71
CA GLY A 77 2.14 14.37 -2.50
C GLY A 77 3.14 15.19 -1.67
N PRO A 78 2.72 15.69 -0.50
CA PRO A 78 3.56 16.56 0.33
C PRO A 78 4.91 15.92 0.67
N ILE A 79 5.98 16.71 0.60
CA ILE A 79 7.35 16.31 0.96
C ILE A 79 7.36 15.84 2.42
N GLY A 80 8.03 14.72 2.70
CA GLY A 80 8.11 14.15 4.04
C GLY A 80 6.86 13.38 4.49
N ARG A 81 5.77 13.41 3.71
CA ARG A 81 4.51 12.69 3.99
C ARG A 81 4.08 11.77 2.86
N THR A 82 4.85 11.71 1.77
CA THR A 82 4.58 10.85 0.62
C THR A 82 5.43 9.60 0.68
N TRP A 83 4.80 8.44 0.48
CA TRP A 83 5.47 7.16 0.40
C TRP A 83 4.90 6.34 -0.75
N TYR A 84 5.76 5.85 -1.63
CA TYR A 84 5.37 4.95 -2.69
C TYR A 84 5.52 3.52 -2.18
N LEU A 85 4.40 2.83 -1.95
CA LEU A 85 4.40 1.44 -1.47
C LEU A 85 4.85 0.52 -2.59
N PRO A 86 6.03 -0.13 -2.50
CA PRO A 86 6.34 -1.21 -3.42
C PRO A 86 5.39 -2.37 -3.16
N HIS A 87 5.08 -3.13 -4.20
CA HIS A 87 4.15 -4.23 -4.10
C HIS A 87 4.57 -5.41 -4.96
N HIS A 88 4.00 -6.56 -4.67
CA HIS A 88 4.21 -7.78 -5.46
C HIS A 88 2.95 -8.63 -5.50
N ALA A 89 2.83 -9.43 -6.55
CA ALA A 89 1.80 -10.45 -6.66
C ALA A 89 2.23 -11.73 -5.92
N VAL A 90 1.32 -12.25 -5.09
CA VAL A 90 1.38 -13.56 -4.45
C VAL A 90 0.25 -14.41 -5.02
N TYR A 91 0.57 -15.64 -5.40
CA TYR A 91 -0.41 -16.61 -5.90
C TYR A 91 -0.52 -17.70 -4.84
N GLN A 92 -1.72 -17.89 -4.30
CA GLN A 92 -1.99 -18.92 -3.29
C GLN A 92 -3.09 -19.84 -3.81
N GLY A 93 -2.82 -21.15 -3.77
CA GLY A 93 -3.75 -22.20 -4.19
C GLY A 93 -4.01 -23.23 -3.09
N GLY A 94 -5.27 -23.67 -2.99
CA GLY A 94 -5.66 -24.98 -2.45
C GLY A 94 -6.09 -25.90 -3.59
N SER A 95 -6.91 -26.93 -3.33
CA SER A 95 -7.44 -27.90 -4.31
C SER A 95 -8.39 -27.26 -5.36
N GLY A 96 -7.91 -26.30 -6.15
CA GLY A 96 -8.66 -25.50 -7.11
C GLY A 96 -7.78 -24.47 -7.84
N LYS A 97 -8.35 -23.36 -8.31
CA LYS A 97 -7.63 -22.29 -9.03
C LYS A 97 -6.77 -21.45 -8.07
N GLU A 98 -5.52 -21.18 -8.44
CA GLU A 98 -4.66 -20.21 -7.72
C GLU A 98 -5.31 -18.82 -7.74
N LYS A 99 -5.35 -18.15 -6.58
CA LYS A 99 -5.87 -16.79 -6.45
C LYS A 99 -4.70 -15.80 -6.35
N CYS A 100 -4.68 -14.79 -7.22
CA CYS A 100 -3.76 -13.67 -7.13
C CYS A 100 -4.15 -12.72 -5.98
N ARG A 101 -3.15 -12.28 -5.21
CA ARG A 101 -3.26 -11.21 -4.21
C ARG A 101 -2.10 -10.23 -4.39
N VAL A 102 -2.40 -8.93 -4.38
CA VAL A 102 -1.38 -7.88 -4.38
C VAL A 102 -1.04 -7.52 -2.94
N VAL A 103 0.23 -7.65 -2.57
CA VAL A 103 0.74 -7.32 -1.24
C VAL A 103 1.57 -6.05 -1.33
N PHE A 104 1.18 -5.04 -0.56
CA PHE A 104 1.92 -3.78 -0.42
C PHE A 104 2.90 -3.86 0.74
N ASP A 105 4.15 -3.49 0.49
CA ASP A 105 5.27 -3.56 1.42
C ASP A 105 5.46 -2.20 2.13
N GLY A 106 4.76 -2.02 3.25
CA GLY A 106 4.90 -0.85 4.12
C GLY A 106 6.16 -0.85 4.98
N SER A 107 6.88 -1.96 5.06
CA SER A 107 8.13 -2.08 5.84
C SER A 107 9.39 -1.83 5.01
N ALA A 108 9.27 -1.77 3.67
CA ALA A 108 10.36 -1.37 2.79
C ALA A 108 11.07 -0.12 3.32
N GLU A 109 12.38 -0.19 3.47
CA GLU A 109 13.17 0.88 4.09
C GLU A 109 13.93 1.70 3.04
N LYS A 110 13.94 3.02 3.22
CA LYS A 110 14.83 3.95 2.51
C LYS A 110 15.48 4.86 3.54
N THR A 111 16.81 4.89 3.57
CA THR A 111 17.62 5.75 4.46
C THR A 111 17.15 5.70 5.93
N GLY A 112 16.92 4.50 6.47
CA GLY A 112 16.49 4.30 7.86
C GLY A 112 15.00 4.54 8.16
N ALA A 113 14.21 4.94 7.16
CA ALA A 113 12.78 5.22 7.29
C ALA A 113 11.92 4.24 6.47
N SER A 114 10.75 3.87 7.02
CA SER A 114 9.69 3.12 6.34
C SER A 114 8.34 3.62 6.83
N LEU A 115 7.28 3.38 6.05
CA LEU A 115 5.93 3.82 6.43
C LEU A 115 5.52 3.21 7.78
N ASN A 116 5.71 1.89 7.94
CA ASN A 116 5.36 1.20 9.19
C ASN A 116 6.16 1.72 10.40
N ARG A 117 7.38 2.23 10.20
CA ARG A 117 8.16 2.85 11.29
C ARG A 117 7.57 4.19 11.70
N CYS A 118 7.03 4.96 10.76
CA CYS A 118 6.47 6.29 11.02
C CYS A 118 5.02 6.29 11.51
N LEU A 119 4.29 5.17 11.34
CA LEU A 119 2.92 5.02 11.82
C LEU A 119 2.85 4.32 13.18
N GLU A 120 1.88 4.73 14.00
CA GLU A 120 1.52 4.05 15.25
C GLU A 120 0.96 2.65 14.92
N PRO A 121 1.37 1.61 15.65
CA PRO A 121 0.73 0.32 15.52
C PRO A 121 -0.73 0.44 16.00
N GLY A 122 -1.64 -0.14 15.23
CA GLY A 122 -3.01 -0.33 15.70
C GLY A 122 -3.04 -1.24 16.94
N PRO A 123 -4.14 -1.20 17.72
CA PRO A 123 -4.33 -2.16 18.81
C PRO A 123 -4.25 -3.60 18.28
N LYS A 124 -3.74 -4.52 19.09
CA LYS A 124 -3.73 -5.95 18.76
C LYS A 124 -5.17 -6.39 18.49
N LEU A 125 -5.41 -6.97 17.31
CA LEU A 125 -6.73 -7.49 16.92
C LEU A 125 -6.99 -8.92 17.41
N GLN A 126 -5.95 -9.63 17.88
CA GLN A 126 -6.06 -10.97 18.44
C GLN A 126 -5.89 -10.91 19.96
N PRO A 127 -6.80 -11.54 20.74
CA PRO A 127 -6.57 -11.77 22.17
C PRO A 127 -5.38 -12.73 22.34
N ASP A 128 -4.63 -12.55 23.43
CA ASP A 128 -3.51 -13.42 23.81
C ASP A 128 -3.99 -14.85 24.15
#